data_AF-A0A969MRG6-F1
#
_entry.id   AF-A0A969MRG6-F1
#
_cell.length_a   1.000
_cell.length_b   1.000
_cell.length_c   1.000
_cell.angle_alpha   90.00
_cell.angle_beta   90.00
_cell.angle_gamma   90.00
#
_symmetry.space_group_name_H-M   'P 1'
#
loop_
_entity.id
_entity.type
_entity.pdbx_description
1 polymer ?
#
loop_
_entity_poly.entity_id
_entity_poly.type
_entity_poly.pdbx_seq_one_letter_code
_entity_poly.pdbx_strand_id
1 'polypeptide(L)'
;MRKNISNFITPGVSFWGSSGSSGAIFTTPWTFPTTGAFVAGPGTDWVNPARITADDNSYSTASSIPNASGVSDLLRGTNYQWANDIPTNCTILGVEVRIRTYSSTDGSSLKMSSIQLVNSGVALGTAKVQTAFITNAEAAYTFGSSSDVWGATLTPAILNGTGFGFQVVWQNTGLAARTAYVDSFEMRIHIQATNNAITMIQSSSTNAYDFSTHATTNGWTSGTSADFLLTVNSGVTVGSTSTGTSALTIPNLPLGSSVTFTNNGRIQGQG
;
A
#
# COMPACT_ATOMS: atom_id res chain seq x y z
N MET A 1 14.84 20.62 19.24
CA MET A 1 15.16 21.25 17.94
C MET A 1 13.87 21.42 17.15
N ARG A 2 13.24 22.59 17.21
CA ARG A 2 12.05 22.92 16.41
C ARG A 2 12.52 23.75 15.23
N LYS A 3 12.32 23.27 14.00
CA LYS A 3 12.59 24.06 12.80
C LYS A 3 11.53 25.16 12.71
N ASN A 4 11.96 26.41 12.85
CA ASN A 4 11.19 27.58 12.45
C ASN A 4 11.04 27.54 10.92
N ILE A 5 9.80 27.56 10.43
CA ILE A 5 9.52 27.85 9.02
C ILE A 5 9.18 29.33 8.96
N SER A 6 10.17 30.14 8.59
CA SER A 6 10.02 31.57 8.35
C SER A 6 9.62 31.83 6.89
N ASN A 7 8.50 32.53 6.72
CA ASN A 7 8.12 33.45 5.65
C ASN A 7 8.82 33.33 4.29
N PHE A 8 8.08 32.88 3.27
CA PHE A 8 8.16 33.41 1.91
C PHE A 8 6.76 33.34 1.27
N ILE A 9 6.09 34.47 1.14
CA ILE A 9 4.93 34.63 0.24
C ILE A 9 5.14 35.95 -0.50
N THR A 10 5.48 35.88 -1.79
CA THR A 10 5.27 36.99 -2.72
C THR A 10 3.81 36.95 -3.20
N PRO A 11 3.09 38.09 -3.29
CA PRO A 11 1.75 38.13 -3.84
C PRO A 11 1.82 38.05 -5.37
N GLY A 12 1.02 37.16 -5.96
CA GLY A 12 0.80 37.12 -7.40
C GLY A 12 1.55 36.00 -8.12
N VAL A 13 1.10 34.75 -7.93
CA VAL A 13 1.21 33.74 -8.98
C VAL A 13 -0.16 33.07 -9.10
N SER A 14 -0.95 33.51 -10.07
CA SER A 14 -2.08 32.75 -10.56
C SER A 14 -1.54 31.57 -11.36
N PHE A 15 -1.69 30.35 -10.85
CA PHE A 15 -1.55 29.17 -11.71
C PHE A 15 -2.87 28.95 -12.43
N TRP A 16 -2.81 29.13 -13.75
CA TRP A 16 -3.87 28.82 -14.69
C TRP A 16 -4.38 27.40 -14.50
N GLY A 17 -5.69 27.22 -14.69
CA GLY A 17 -6.32 25.91 -14.64
C GLY A 17 -5.72 24.95 -15.66
N SER A 18 -5.63 23.68 -15.27
CA SER A 18 -5.77 22.57 -16.19
C SER A 18 -7.01 21.78 -15.77
N SER A 19 -8.08 21.92 -16.54
CA SER A 19 -9.09 20.88 -16.63
C SER A 19 -8.38 19.62 -17.15
N GLY A 20 -8.13 18.68 -16.25
CA GLY A 20 -7.46 17.40 -16.52
C GLY A 20 -6.00 17.38 -16.07
N SER A 21 -5.74 17.24 -14.78
CA SER A 21 -4.47 16.66 -14.36
C SER A 21 -4.53 15.17 -14.71
N SER A 22 -3.73 14.73 -15.68
CA SER A 22 -3.32 13.33 -15.70
C SER A 22 -2.61 13.11 -14.37
N GLY A 23 -3.31 12.52 -13.40
CA GLY A 23 -2.87 12.48 -12.01
C GLY A 23 -1.46 11.93 -11.90
N ALA A 24 -0.69 12.46 -10.96
CA ALA A 24 0.62 11.91 -10.66
C ALA A 24 0.51 10.41 -10.30
N ILE A 25 1.53 9.64 -10.65
CA ILE A 25 1.61 8.23 -10.29
C ILE A 25 2.11 8.15 -8.86
N PHE A 26 1.38 7.42 -8.02
CA PHE A 26 1.75 7.15 -6.64
C PHE A 26 2.01 5.67 -6.43
N THR A 27 2.90 5.36 -5.50
CA THR A 27 3.27 3.99 -5.14
C THR A 27 3.11 3.82 -3.64
N THR A 28 2.38 2.80 -3.21
CA THR A 28 2.29 2.47 -1.78
C THR A 28 3.66 1.99 -1.28
N PRO A 29 3.98 2.13 0.02
CA PRO A 29 5.12 1.41 0.57
C PRO A 29 4.94 -0.10 0.40
N TRP A 30 6.04 -0.84 0.51
CA TRP A 30 5.97 -2.28 0.72
C TRP A 30 5.20 -2.56 2.00
N THR A 31 4.19 -3.41 1.90
CA THR A 31 3.23 -3.69 2.97
C THR A 31 3.20 -5.20 3.18
N PHE A 32 3.29 -5.64 4.43
CA PHE A 32 3.15 -7.05 4.80
C PHE A 32 1.66 -7.45 4.83
N PRO A 33 1.32 -8.73 4.56
CA PRO A 33 -0.01 -9.23 4.88
C PRO A 33 -0.19 -9.23 6.40
N THR A 34 -1.42 -9.08 6.88
CA THR A 34 -1.75 -9.30 8.30
C THR A 34 -2.23 -10.72 8.57
N THR A 35 -2.37 -11.55 7.52
CA THR A 35 -2.77 -12.95 7.65
C THR A 35 -1.96 -13.83 6.71
N GLY A 36 -1.22 -14.77 7.31
CA GLY A 36 -0.55 -15.86 6.61
C GLY A 36 -1.26 -17.20 6.88
N ALA A 37 -1.59 -17.91 5.83
CA ALA A 37 -2.23 -19.24 5.90
C ALA A 37 -1.70 -20.13 4.78
N PHE A 38 -1.88 -21.44 4.91
CA PHE A 38 -1.72 -22.35 3.78
C PHE A 38 -3.07 -22.92 3.36
N VAL A 39 -3.15 -23.42 2.13
CA VAL A 39 -4.32 -24.15 1.62
C VAL A 39 -3.90 -25.56 1.32
N ALA A 40 -4.39 -26.50 2.13
CA ALA A 40 -4.11 -27.92 2.00
C ALA A 40 -4.49 -28.44 0.60
N GLY A 41 -3.66 -29.30 0.06
CA GLY A 41 -3.76 -29.87 -1.26
C GLY A 41 -2.97 -31.18 -1.35
N PRO A 42 -2.53 -31.58 -2.54
CA PRO A 42 -1.74 -32.80 -2.73
C PRO A 42 -0.23 -32.59 -2.46
N GLY A 43 0.20 -31.37 -2.16
CA GLY A 43 1.60 -31.02 -1.92
C GLY A 43 2.00 -31.13 -0.47
N THR A 44 3.18 -30.59 -0.16
CA THR A 44 3.68 -30.49 1.22
C THR A 44 3.05 -29.29 1.94
N ASP A 45 2.35 -29.56 3.05
CA ASP A 45 1.81 -28.55 3.96
C ASP A 45 2.87 -27.59 4.51
N TRP A 46 2.44 -26.34 4.78
CA TRP A 46 3.28 -25.35 5.44
C TRP A 46 3.09 -25.35 6.95
N VAL A 47 4.20 -25.30 7.66
CA VAL A 47 4.25 -25.09 9.10
C VAL A 47 4.44 -23.59 9.39
N ASN A 48 3.72 -23.09 10.40
CA ASN A 48 3.73 -21.69 10.83
C ASN A 48 3.51 -20.67 9.69
N PRO A 49 2.44 -20.81 8.87
CA PRO A 49 2.21 -19.93 7.72
C PRO A 49 2.04 -18.46 8.11
N ALA A 50 1.65 -18.17 9.35
CA ALA A 50 1.53 -16.81 9.88
C ALA A 50 2.87 -16.07 9.98
N ARG A 51 4.02 -16.74 9.85
CA ARG A 51 5.33 -16.09 9.94
C ARG A 51 5.66 -15.19 8.75
N ILE A 52 4.97 -15.34 7.62
CA ILE A 52 5.16 -14.49 6.43
C ILE A 52 4.73 -13.02 6.60
N THR A 53 4.18 -12.65 7.76
CA THR A 53 3.60 -11.32 8.03
C THR A 53 4.62 -10.28 8.54
N ALA A 54 5.90 -10.64 8.65
CA ALA A 54 6.99 -9.74 9.05
C ALA A 54 8.33 -10.22 8.47
N ASP A 55 9.26 -9.29 8.25
CA ASP A 55 10.68 -9.59 7.99
C ASP A 55 11.41 -9.56 9.34
N ASP A 56 11.53 -10.74 9.97
CA ASP A 56 12.01 -10.89 11.35
C ASP A 56 12.92 -12.12 11.57
N ASN A 57 13.32 -12.81 10.49
CA ASN A 57 14.07 -14.07 10.50
C ASN A 57 13.30 -15.22 11.19
N SER A 58 11.97 -15.18 11.17
CA SER A 58 11.09 -16.27 11.59
C SER A 58 10.46 -16.89 10.35
N TYR A 59 10.69 -18.18 10.15
CA TYR A 59 10.33 -18.81 8.87
C TYR A 59 9.05 -19.63 8.94
N SER A 60 8.18 -19.46 7.94
CA SER A 60 7.26 -20.50 7.52
C SER A 60 8.02 -21.55 6.71
N THR A 61 7.71 -22.83 6.91
CA THR A 61 8.47 -23.93 6.32
C THR A 61 7.58 -24.98 5.68
N ALA A 62 7.93 -25.42 4.48
CA ALA A 62 7.40 -26.63 3.87
C ALA A 62 8.53 -27.67 3.85
N SER A 63 8.49 -28.59 4.81
CA SER A 63 9.54 -29.61 4.99
C SER A 63 9.32 -30.80 4.07
N SER A 64 10.39 -31.24 3.40
CA SER A 64 10.36 -32.43 2.55
C SER A 64 9.45 -32.33 1.32
N ILE A 65 9.49 -31.20 0.61
CA ILE A 65 8.88 -31.09 -0.73
C ILE A 65 9.45 -32.21 -1.61
N PRO A 66 8.60 -33.13 -2.13
CA PRO A 66 9.08 -34.32 -2.83
C PRO A 66 9.97 -33.97 -4.02
N ASN A 67 10.92 -34.85 -4.33
CA ASN A 67 11.78 -34.71 -5.50
C ASN A 67 10.99 -34.94 -6.80
N ALA A 68 11.68 -34.90 -7.95
CA ALA A 68 11.11 -35.25 -9.24
C ALA A 68 9.83 -34.46 -9.61
N SER A 69 9.86 -33.15 -9.39
CA SER A 69 8.77 -32.19 -9.66
C SER A 69 7.64 -32.16 -8.62
N GLY A 70 7.89 -32.67 -7.40
CA GLY A 70 7.01 -32.48 -6.27
C GLY A 70 6.80 -31.00 -5.90
N VAL A 71 5.68 -30.71 -5.25
CA VAL A 71 5.25 -29.33 -4.95
C VAL A 71 4.90 -29.16 -3.48
N SER A 72 5.02 -27.92 -2.99
CA SER A 72 4.35 -27.51 -1.75
C SER A 72 2.86 -27.34 -1.99
N ASP A 73 2.11 -27.30 -0.91
CA ASP A 73 0.80 -26.66 -0.92
C ASP A 73 0.95 -25.14 -1.04
N LEU A 74 -0.18 -24.45 -1.22
CA LEU A 74 -0.21 -23.00 -1.39
C LEU A 74 0.11 -22.31 -0.07
N LEU A 75 1.12 -21.45 -0.05
CA LEU A 75 1.30 -20.45 1.00
C LEU A 75 0.65 -19.14 0.57
N ARG A 76 -0.16 -18.54 1.42
CA ARG A 76 -1.00 -17.38 1.08
C ARG A 76 -0.87 -16.28 2.11
N GLY A 77 -0.60 -15.06 1.64
CA GLY A 77 -0.69 -13.83 2.42
C GLY A 77 -1.89 -13.01 1.96
N THR A 78 -2.73 -12.57 2.89
CA THR A 78 -3.95 -11.75 2.66
C THR A 78 -4.09 -10.65 3.71
N ASN A 79 -5.15 -9.84 3.62
CA ASN A 79 -5.44 -8.74 4.55
C ASN A 79 -4.31 -7.70 4.57
N TYR A 80 -3.88 -7.21 3.40
CA TYR A 80 -2.93 -6.12 3.31
C TYR A 80 -3.57 -4.81 3.79
N GLN A 81 -2.88 -4.09 4.67
CA GLN A 81 -3.35 -2.82 5.22
C GLN A 81 -2.44 -1.69 4.74
N TRP A 82 -2.86 -0.96 3.71
CA TRP A 82 -2.10 0.22 3.27
C TRP A 82 -2.33 1.36 4.25
N ALA A 83 -1.23 1.88 4.82
CA ALA A 83 -1.25 2.86 5.90
C ALA A 83 -2.08 4.14 5.63
N ASN A 84 -2.32 4.47 4.35
CA ASN A 84 -3.28 5.46 3.90
C ASN A 84 -4.00 4.85 2.69
N ASP A 85 -5.24 4.42 2.87
CA ASP A 85 -5.99 3.59 1.91
C ASP A 85 -5.82 4.03 0.46
N ILE A 86 -5.81 3.03 -0.44
CA ILE A 86 -5.85 3.27 -1.89
C ILE A 86 -7.14 4.04 -2.18
N PRO A 87 -7.07 5.26 -2.74
CA PRO A 87 -8.25 6.09 -2.96
C PRO A 87 -9.24 5.40 -3.89
N THR A 88 -10.54 5.61 -3.65
CA THR A 88 -11.60 4.99 -4.44
C THR A 88 -11.69 5.52 -5.88
N ASN A 89 -11.17 6.72 -6.12
CA ASN A 89 -11.09 7.40 -7.42
C ASN A 89 -9.68 7.31 -8.05
N CYS A 90 -9.11 6.11 -8.11
CA CYS A 90 -7.85 5.88 -8.84
C CYS A 90 -7.95 4.74 -9.84
N THR A 91 -7.02 4.77 -10.79
CA THR A 91 -6.72 3.65 -11.67
C THR A 91 -5.55 2.86 -11.10
N ILE A 92 -5.68 1.54 -11.02
CA ILE A 92 -4.58 0.65 -10.64
C ILE A 92 -3.70 0.42 -11.86
N LEU A 93 -2.43 0.81 -11.79
CA LEU A 93 -1.47 0.69 -12.88
C LEU A 93 -0.67 -0.60 -12.79
N GLY A 94 -0.32 -1.03 -11.58
CA GLY A 94 0.51 -2.21 -11.40
C GLY A 94 0.57 -2.70 -9.96
N VAL A 95 0.92 -3.98 -9.82
CA VAL A 95 1.11 -4.66 -8.54
C VAL A 95 2.45 -5.36 -8.56
N GLU A 96 3.26 -5.08 -7.54
CA GLU A 96 4.48 -5.81 -7.28
C GLU A 96 4.35 -6.61 -5.99
N VAL A 97 4.79 -7.87 -6.02
CA VAL A 97 4.92 -8.72 -4.83
C VAL A 97 6.38 -9.06 -4.61
N ARG A 98 6.79 -9.18 -3.36
CA ARG A 98 8.14 -9.55 -2.96
C ARG A 98 8.09 -10.67 -1.94
N ILE A 99 8.96 -11.65 -2.12
CA ILE A 99 9.02 -12.85 -1.29
C ILE A 99 10.47 -13.02 -0.82
N ARG A 100 10.70 -13.03 0.49
CA ARG A 100 11.99 -13.38 1.07
C ARG A 100 12.02 -14.86 1.40
N THR A 101 12.91 -15.60 0.75
CA THR A 101 12.93 -17.06 0.83
C THR A 101 14.31 -17.63 0.53
N TYR A 102 14.55 -18.84 1.03
CA TYR A 102 15.68 -19.68 0.64
C TYR A 102 15.33 -21.17 0.74
N SER A 103 16.23 -22.02 0.24
CA SER A 103 16.12 -23.47 0.30
C SER A 103 17.16 -24.09 1.24
N SER A 104 16.88 -25.28 1.77
CA SER A 104 17.74 -25.99 2.74
C SER A 104 19.15 -26.32 2.26
N THR A 105 19.44 -26.30 0.97
CA THR A 105 20.70 -26.82 0.42
C THR A 105 21.15 -26.03 -0.80
N ASP A 106 22.47 -25.90 -0.95
CA ASP A 106 23.12 -25.52 -2.21
C ASP A 106 22.72 -26.45 -3.36
N GLY A 107 22.56 -25.90 -4.58
CA GLY A 107 22.28 -26.70 -5.77
C GLY A 107 20.87 -26.56 -6.37
N SER A 108 20.23 -25.40 -6.21
CA SER A 108 19.30 -24.84 -7.20
C SER A 108 18.29 -25.84 -7.78
N SER A 109 17.42 -26.41 -6.95
CA SER A 109 16.38 -27.36 -7.39
C SER A 109 14.97 -26.91 -7.03
N LEU A 110 14.85 -25.90 -6.18
CA LEU A 110 13.59 -25.36 -5.73
C LEU A 110 13.31 -24.05 -6.45
N LYS A 111 12.10 -23.89 -6.99
CA LYS A 111 11.63 -22.67 -7.64
C LYS A 111 10.18 -22.42 -7.26
N MET A 112 9.69 -21.20 -7.46
CA MET A 112 8.28 -20.88 -7.31
C MET A 112 7.56 -21.15 -8.63
N SER A 113 6.78 -22.24 -8.69
CA SER A 113 6.10 -22.70 -9.92
C SER A 113 4.79 -21.97 -10.20
N SER A 114 4.24 -21.27 -9.22
CA SER A 114 3.07 -20.41 -9.37
C SER A 114 3.11 -19.31 -8.31
N ILE A 115 3.10 -18.06 -8.72
CA ILE A 115 2.81 -16.87 -7.91
C ILE A 115 1.52 -16.30 -8.49
N GLN A 116 0.49 -16.07 -7.70
CA GLN A 116 -0.84 -15.71 -8.22
C GLN A 116 -1.54 -14.76 -7.26
N LEU A 117 -2.14 -13.67 -7.77
CA LEU A 117 -3.03 -12.84 -6.97
C LEU A 117 -4.28 -13.64 -6.57
N VAL A 118 -4.83 -13.35 -5.41
CA VAL A 118 -6.03 -14.02 -4.90
C VAL A 118 -6.99 -12.98 -4.35
N ASN A 119 -8.29 -13.20 -4.51
CA ASN A 119 -9.32 -12.43 -3.82
C ASN A 119 -10.39 -13.38 -3.25
N SER A 120 -10.63 -13.31 -1.94
CA SER A 120 -11.57 -14.16 -1.20
C SER A 120 -11.38 -15.65 -1.50
N GLY A 121 -10.12 -16.09 -1.58
CA GLY A 121 -9.72 -17.48 -1.84
C GLY A 121 -9.75 -17.92 -3.30
N VAL A 122 -10.23 -17.08 -4.22
CA VAL A 122 -10.29 -17.36 -5.66
C VAL A 122 -9.07 -16.74 -6.36
N ALA A 123 -8.40 -17.53 -7.20
CA ALA A 123 -7.29 -17.03 -8.02
C ALA A 123 -7.76 -15.90 -8.94
N LEU A 124 -6.96 -14.83 -9.03
CA LEU A 124 -7.28 -13.61 -9.74
C LEU A 124 -6.16 -13.27 -10.73
N GLY A 125 -6.48 -13.14 -12.02
CA GLY A 125 -5.51 -12.85 -13.07
C GLY A 125 -4.67 -14.07 -13.47
N THR A 126 -3.48 -13.81 -14.01
CA THR A 126 -2.55 -14.80 -14.56
C THR A 126 -1.39 -15.06 -13.60
N ALA A 127 -1.14 -16.33 -13.30
CA ALA A 127 0.00 -16.73 -12.49
C ALA A 127 1.32 -16.35 -13.17
N LYS A 128 2.26 -15.89 -12.36
CA LYS A 128 3.67 -15.78 -12.75
C LYS A 128 4.43 -17.01 -12.29
N VAL A 129 5.51 -17.31 -13.00
CA VAL A 129 6.40 -18.42 -12.68
C VAL A 129 7.81 -17.88 -12.51
N GLN A 130 8.52 -18.40 -11.51
CA GLN A 130 9.94 -18.16 -11.35
C GLN A 130 10.69 -19.27 -12.09
N THR A 131 11.39 -18.92 -13.17
CA THR A 131 12.15 -19.90 -13.96
C THR A 131 13.48 -20.27 -13.31
N ALA A 132 14.16 -19.30 -12.67
CA ALA A 132 15.41 -19.54 -11.97
C ALA A 132 15.17 -20.13 -10.58
N PHE A 133 16.06 -21.00 -10.14
CA PHE A 133 15.95 -21.58 -8.80
C PHE A 133 16.24 -20.56 -7.71
N ILE A 134 15.62 -20.74 -6.55
CA ILE A 134 15.95 -19.98 -5.36
C ILE A 134 17.28 -20.46 -4.76
N THR A 135 17.95 -19.55 -4.08
CA THR A 135 19.24 -19.75 -3.41
C THR A 135 19.09 -20.49 -2.08
N ASN A 136 20.22 -20.89 -1.49
CA ASN A 136 20.32 -21.43 -0.13
C ASN A 136 20.63 -20.34 0.92
N ALA A 137 21.01 -19.14 0.48
CA ALA A 137 21.01 -17.93 1.28
C ALA A 137 19.71 -17.18 1.07
N GLU A 138 19.21 -16.52 2.12
CA GLU A 138 18.00 -15.72 2.02
C GLU A 138 18.16 -14.59 1.01
N ALA A 139 17.20 -14.50 0.10
CA ALA A 139 17.12 -13.44 -0.90
C ALA A 139 15.67 -13.04 -1.12
N ALA A 140 15.50 -11.78 -1.55
CA ALA A 140 14.21 -11.25 -1.96
C ALA A 140 13.99 -11.46 -3.47
N TYR A 141 12.84 -12.01 -3.83
CA TYR A 141 12.41 -12.22 -5.21
C TYR A 141 11.17 -11.36 -5.48
N THR A 142 11.26 -10.46 -6.46
CA THR A 142 10.18 -9.52 -6.81
C THR A 142 9.51 -9.92 -8.12
N PHE A 143 8.18 -9.86 -8.15
CA PHE A 143 7.38 -10.19 -9.33
C PHE A 143 6.36 -9.08 -9.61
N GLY A 144 6.06 -8.89 -10.89
CA GLY A 144 5.26 -7.76 -11.36
C GLY A 144 6.11 -6.54 -11.69
N SER A 145 5.45 -5.42 -11.93
CA SER A 145 6.08 -4.13 -12.20
C SER A 145 5.09 -3.00 -11.91
N SER A 146 5.54 -1.76 -12.07
CA SER A 146 4.69 -0.57 -11.94
C SER A 146 3.55 -0.46 -12.97
N SER A 147 3.56 -1.31 -14.01
CA SER A 147 2.55 -1.36 -15.06
C SER A 147 1.88 -2.74 -15.21
N ASP A 148 2.18 -3.68 -14.31
CA ASP A 148 1.71 -5.06 -14.41
C ASP A 148 0.51 -5.29 -13.48
N VAL A 149 -0.68 -5.38 -14.08
CA VAL A 149 -1.93 -5.70 -13.37
C VAL A 149 -2.19 -7.21 -13.27
N TRP A 150 -1.19 -8.05 -13.57
CA TRP A 150 -1.27 -9.50 -13.51
C TRP A 150 -2.39 -10.09 -14.39
N GLY A 151 -2.73 -9.43 -15.50
CA GLY A 151 -3.83 -9.84 -16.37
C GLY A 151 -5.21 -9.82 -15.68
N ALA A 152 -5.33 -9.18 -14.51
CA ALA A 152 -6.58 -9.02 -13.77
C ALA A 152 -7.21 -7.65 -14.03
N THR A 153 -8.53 -7.58 -13.84
CA THR A 153 -9.22 -6.29 -13.66
C THR A 153 -9.18 -5.95 -12.17
N LEU A 154 -8.29 -5.04 -11.79
CA LEU A 154 -8.13 -4.58 -10.41
C LEU A 154 -8.90 -3.29 -10.18
N THR A 155 -9.57 -3.20 -9.03
CA THR A 155 -10.27 -1.99 -8.58
C THR A 155 -9.81 -1.65 -7.17
N PRO A 156 -9.91 -0.37 -6.74
CA PRO A 156 -9.61 0.02 -5.36
C PRO A 156 -10.39 -0.81 -4.32
N ALA A 157 -11.65 -1.15 -4.62
CA ALA A 157 -12.49 -1.97 -3.76
C ALA A 157 -11.97 -3.41 -3.60
N ILE A 158 -11.41 -4.01 -4.66
CA ILE A 158 -10.77 -5.33 -4.56
C ILE A 158 -9.53 -5.23 -3.68
N LEU A 159 -8.65 -4.25 -3.95
CA LEU A 159 -7.39 -4.14 -3.23
C LEU A 159 -7.64 -3.91 -1.74
N ASN A 160 -8.47 -2.92 -1.37
CA ASN A 160 -8.83 -2.62 0.02
C ASN A 160 -9.67 -3.73 0.70
N GLY A 161 -10.03 -4.80 -0.02
CA GLY A 161 -10.76 -5.93 0.53
C GLY A 161 -9.86 -6.88 1.34
N THR A 162 -10.39 -7.40 2.45
CA THR A 162 -9.70 -8.37 3.33
C THR A 162 -9.28 -9.65 2.59
N GLY A 163 -10.09 -10.10 1.63
CA GLY A 163 -9.80 -11.29 0.83
C GLY A 163 -8.65 -11.15 -0.16
N PHE A 164 -8.16 -9.93 -0.42
CA PHE A 164 -7.14 -9.69 -1.43
C PHE A 164 -5.72 -9.99 -0.92
N GLY A 165 -4.89 -10.54 -1.80
CA GLY A 165 -3.50 -10.83 -1.52
C GLY A 165 -2.85 -11.63 -2.64
N PHE A 166 -1.87 -12.47 -2.28
CA PHE A 166 -1.26 -13.41 -3.23
C PHE A 166 -0.92 -14.74 -2.57
N GLN A 167 -0.74 -15.75 -3.42
CA GLN A 167 -0.41 -17.11 -3.03
C GLN A 167 0.70 -17.69 -3.91
N VAL A 168 1.46 -18.62 -3.35
CA VAL A 168 2.66 -19.16 -3.98
C VAL A 168 2.76 -20.68 -3.79
N VAL A 169 3.21 -21.38 -4.83
CA VAL A 169 3.60 -22.79 -4.81
C VAL A 169 5.08 -22.91 -5.11
N TRP A 170 5.78 -23.71 -4.30
CA TRP A 170 7.16 -24.11 -4.58
C TRP A 170 7.16 -25.47 -5.27
N GLN A 171 8.08 -25.66 -6.22
CA GLN A 171 8.32 -26.91 -6.91
C GLN A 171 9.77 -27.32 -6.78
N ASN A 172 10.00 -28.58 -6.44
CA ASN A 172 11.30 -29.20 -6.35
C ASN A 172 11.55 -30.10 -7.57
N THR A 173 12.41 -29.65 -8.47
CA THR A 173 12.84 -30.42 -9.65
C THR A 173 14.14 -31.19 -9.40
N GLY A 174 14.62 -31.23 -8.15
CA GLY A 174 15.83 -31.95 -7.75
C GLY A 174 15.60 -33.45 -7.62
N LEU A 175 16.69 -34.16 -7.29
CA LEU A 175 16.69 -35.61 -7.10
C LEU A 175 16.47 -36.04 -5.65
N ALA A 176 16.45 -35.09 -4.71
CA ALA A 176 16.19 -35.34 -3.29
C ALA A 176 15.16 -34.34 -2.76
N ALA A 177 14.49 -34.69 -1.68
CA ALA A 177 13.54 -33.79 -1.03
C ALA A 177 14.24 -32.50 -0.57
N ARG A 178 13.49 -31.40 -0.53
CA ARG A 178 13.98 -30.06 -0.18
C ARG A 178 13.04 -29.38 0.80
N THR A 179 13.58 -28.48 1.61
CA THR A 179 12.77 -27.61 2.47
C THR A 179 12.80 -26.20 1.90
N ALA A 180 11.62 -25.58 1.81
CA ALA A 180 11.47 -24.15 1.57
C ALA A 180 11.40 -23.41 2.92
N TYR A 181 12.09 -22.28 3.01
CA TYR A 181 11.97 -21.34 4.12
C TYR A 181 11.48 -20.01 3.57
N VAL A 182 10.41 -19.47 4.14
CA VAL A 182 9.84 -18.17 3.76
C VAL A 182 9.80 -17.30 4.99
N ASP A 183 10.55 -16.20 4.95
CA ASP A 183 10.56 -15.19 6.00
C ASP A 183 9.33 -14.29 5.83
N SER A 184 9.21 -13.62 4.68
CA SER A 184 8.17 -12.60 4.49
C SER A 184 7.57 -12.56 3.11
N PHE A 185 6.29 -12.18 3.08
CA PHE A 185 5.55 -11.75 1.89
C PHE A 185 5.31 -10.23 1.99
N GLU A 186 5.49 -9.52 0.88
CA GLU A 186 5.25 -8.10 0.80
C GLU A 186 4.58 -7.73 -0.53
N MET A 187 3.76 -6.68 -0.51
CA MET A 187 3.11 -6.16 -1.72
C MET A 187 3.16 -4.64 -1.76
N ARG A 188 3.27 -4.07 -2.96
CA ARG A 188 3.02 -2.65 -3.22
C ARG A 188 2.18 -2.45 -4.47
N ILE A 189 1.46 -1.33 -4.49
CA ILE A 189 0.51 -0.97 -5.55
C ILE A 189 0.93 0.36 -6.17
N HIS A 190 0.86 0.41 -7.50
CA HIS A 190 1.07 1.61 -8.30
C HIS A 190 -0.28 2.10 -8.80
N ILE A 191 -0.59 3.38 -8.56
CA ILE A 191 -1.87 3.97 -8.88
C ILE A 191 -1.72 5.29 -9.60
N GLN A 192 -2.75 5.65 -10.34
CA GLN A 192 -2.98 7.00 -10.83
C GLN A 192 -4.23 7.56 -10.16
N ALA A 193 -4.04 8.54 -9.28
CA ALA A 193 -5.11 9.23 -8.59
C ALA A 193 -5.89 10.17 -9.55
N THR A 194 -7.21 10.29 -9.39
CA THR A 194 -8.04 11.23 -10.19
C THR A 194 -8.51 12.37 -9.30
N ASN A 195 -7.66 13.37 -9.10
CA ASN A 195 -7.93 14.42 -8.13
C ASN A 195 -8.91 15.48 -8.66
N ASN A 196 -9.88 15.82 -7.82
CA ASN A 196 -10.67 17.04 -7.97
C ASN A 196 -10.08 18.13 -7.08
N ALA A 197 -10.16 19.39 -7.54
CA ALA A 197 -9.78 20.53 -6.72
C ALA A 197 -10.89 20.83 -5.70
N ILE A 198 -10.55 20.89 -4.41
CA ILE A 198 -11.46 21.25 -3.31
C ILE A 198 -11.01 22.58 -2.72
N THR A 199 -11.75 23.64 -3.03
CA THR A 199 -11.45 24.98 -2.50
C THR A 199 -12.22 25.22 -1.21
N MET A 200 -11.52 25.60 -0.15
CA MET A 200 -12.07 25.94 1.16
C MET A 200 -11.59 27.33 1.55
N ILE A 201 -12.53 28.19 1.95
CA ILE A 201 -12.24 29.55 2.39
C ILE A 201 -12.77 29.72 3.80
N GLN A 202 -11.87 29.96 4.75
CA GLN A 202 -12.25 30.33 6.11
C GLN A 202 -12.39 31.85 6.21
N SER A 203 -13.64 32.31 6.22
CA SER A 203 -14.02 33.73 6.25
C SER A 203 -14.40 34.26 7.63
N SER A 204 -14.50 33.40 8.64
CA SER A 204 -14.82 33.80 10.02
C SER A 204 -13.88 33.12 11.01
N SER A 205 -13.60 33.78 12.14
CA SER A 205 -12.79 33.18 13.19
C SER A 205 -13.44 31.90 13.71
N THR A 206 -12.63 30.89 13.99
CA THR A 206 -13.09 29.60 14.49
C THR A 206 -12.12 29.02 15.51
N ASN A 207 -12.65 28.14 16.34
CA ASN A 207 -11.90 27.38 17.33
C ASN A 207 -11.83 25.92 16.87
N ALA A 208 -10.64 25.34 16.83
CA ALA A 208 -10.38 23.97 16.37
C ALA A 208 -10.97 23.70 14.97
N TYR A 209 -10.36 24.28 13.94
CA TYR A 209 -10.77 24.05 12.55
C TYR A 209 -10.65 22.57 12.19
N ASP A 210 -11.80 21.96 11.89
CA ASP A 210 -11.89 20.60 11.37
C ASP A 210 -11.86 20.63 9.84
N PHE A 211 -10.70 20.25 9.29
CA PHE A 211 -10.47 20.18 7.86
C PHE A 211 -11.45 19.24 7.16
N SER A 212 -11.76 18.09 7.76
CA SER A 212 -12.57 17.06 7.11
C SER A 212 -14.00 17.55 6.86
N THR A 213 -14.60 18.17 7.89
CA THR A 213 -15.96 18.72 7.78
C THR A 213 -16.05 19.86 6.77
N HIS A 214 -15.04 20.74 6.71
CA HIS A 214 -15.03 21.82 5.72
C HIS A 214 -14.79 21.27 4.31
N ALA A 215 -13.90 20.30 4.16
CA ALA A 215 -13.65 19.65 2.88
C ALA A 215 -14.92 18.97 2.33
N THR A 216 -15.64 18.21 3.17
CA THR A 216 -16.87 17.53 2.75
C THR A 216 -17.99 18.51 2.40
N THR A 217 -18.13 19.60 3.17
CA THR A 217 -19.07 20.69 2.85
C THR A 217 -18.75 21.35 1.51
N ASN A 218 -17.47 21.37 1.11
CA ASN A 218 -17.02 21.88 -0.18
C ASN A 218 -16.91 20.78 -1.27
N GLY A 219 -17.60 19.65 -1.09
CA GLY A 219 -17.78 18.62 -2.12
C GLY A 219 -16.74 17.49 -2.11
N TRP A 220 -15.85 17.43 -1.12
CA TRP A 220 -14.97 16.28 -0.98
C TRP A 220 -15.75 15.04 -0.51
N THR A 221 -15.49 13.90 -1.16
CA THR A 221 -16.01 12.60 -0.71
C THR A 221 -14.92 11.87 0.06
N SER A 222 -15.22 11.45 1.30
CA SER A 222 -14.26 10.70 2.11
C SER A 222 -13.75 9.45 1.38
N GLY A 223 -12.46 9.17 1.48
CA GLY A 223 -11.80 8.05 0.77
C GLY A 223 -11.41 8.36 -0.68
N THR A 224 -11.75 9.54 -1.22
CA THR A 224 -11.24 10.01 -2.52
C THR A 224 -9.99 10.87 -2.36
N SER A 225 -9.04 10.74 -3.29
CA SER A 225 -7.91 11.65 -3.40
C SER A 225 -8.35 12.99 -4.01
N ALA A 226 -7.78 14.09 -3.52
CA ALA A 226 -8.13 15.44 -3.96
C ALA A 226 -6.97 16.43 -3.79
N ASP A 227 -7.05 17.53 -4.54
CA ASP A 227 -6.16 18.68 -4.38
C ASP A 227 -6.88 19.76 -3.58
N PHE A 228 -6.55 19.85 -2.28
CA PHE A 228 -7.19 20.79 -1.37
C PHE A 228 -6.49 22.15 -1.43
N LEU A 229 -7.28 23.21 -1.58
CA LEU A 229 -6.84 24.59 -1.46
C LEU A 229 -7.56 25.22 -0.27
N LEU A 230 -6.85 25.39 0.84
CA LEU A 230 -7.37 26.04 2.03
C LEU A 230 -6.84 27.47 2.15
N THR A 231 -7.75 28.45 2.15
CA THR A 231 -7.43 29.86 2.38
C THR A 231 -8.02 30.34 3.70
N VAL A 232 -7.21 30.93 4.58
CA VAL A 232 -7.67 31.70 5.74
C VAL A 232 -7.64 33.16 5.39
N ASN A 233 -8.80 33.83 5.43
CA ASN A 233 -8.91 35.23 5.02
C ASN A 233 -8.20 36.18 6.01
N SER A 234 -7.90 37.38 5.53
CA SER A 234 -7.37 38.44 6.40
C SER A 234 -8.36 38.80 7.51
N GLY A 235 -7.85 39.09 8.70
CA GLY A 235 -8.65 39.36 9.90
C GLY A 235 -9.25 38.12 10.57
N VAL A 236 -9.12 36.94 9.99
CA VAL A 236 -9.64 35.68 10.55
C VAL A 236 -8.61 35.01 11.46
N THR A 237 -9.06 34.53 12.62
CA THR A 237 -8.26 33.68 13.51
C THR A 237 -8.77 32.24 13.50
N VAL A 238 -7.91 31.30 13.13
CA VAL A 238 -8.11 29.87 13.38
C VAL A 238 -7.35 29.54 14.67
N GLY A 239 -8.11 29.39 15.75
CA GLY A 239 -7.61 29.33 17.12
C GLY A 239 -7.77 27.96 17.78
N SER A 240 -7.13 27.79 18.92
CA SER A 240 -7.51 26.80 19.93
C SER A 240 -7.67 27.47 21.30
N THR A 241 -8.75 27.15 22.01
CA THR A 241 -8.99 27.57 23.40
C THR A 241 -8.62 26.49 24.43
N SER A 242 -8.11 25.33 23.99
CA SER A 242 -7.64 24.24 24.85
C SER A 242 -6.21 23.82 24.50
N THR A 243 -5.37 23.57 25.51
CA THR A 243 -4.00 23.06 25.34
C THR A 243 -4.00 21.62 24.84
N GLY A 244 -5.15 20.94 24.92
CA GLY A 244 -5.36 19.58 24.41
C GLY A 244 -5.87 19.51 22.97
N THR A 245 -6.22 20.63 22.32
CA THR A 245 -6.73 20.63 20.94
C THR A 245 -5.87 21.47 20.02
N SER A 246 -5.63 20.98 18.80
CA SER A 246 -4.96 21.74 17.75
C SER A 246 -5.88 22.82 17.20
N ALA A 247 -5.32 23.96 16.80
CA ALA A 247 -6.07 25.04 16.16
C ALA A 247 -6.61 24.65 14.77
N LEU A 248 -5.86 23.80 14.07
CA LEU A 248 -6.18 23.24 12.76
C LEU A 248 -5.73 21.78 12.76
N THR A 249 -6.62 20.87 12.41
CA THR A 249 -6.31 19.44 12.26
C THR A 249 -6.55 19.03 10.82
N ILE A 250 -5.53 18.47 10.17
CA ILE A 250 -5.64 17.83 8.85
C ILE A 250 -5.64 16.32 9.11
N PRO A 251 -6.65 15.56 8.60
CA PRO A 251 -6.69 14.11 8.77
C PRO A 251 -5.61 13.42 7.94
N ASN A 252 -5.45 12.11 8.14
CA ASN A 252 -4.77 11.29 7.13
C ASN A 252 -5.61 11.30 5.85
N LEU A 253 -5.02 11.79 4.77
CA LEU A 253 -5.68 11.86 3.47
C LEU A 253 -5.30 10.65 2.61
N PRO A 254 -6.20 10.19 1.72
CA PRO A 254 -5.89 9.10 0.80
C PRO A 254 -4.63 9.39 -0.03
N LEU A 255 -3.90 8.33 -0.37
CA LEU A 255 -2.68 8.44 -1.17
C LEU A 255 -2.95 9.24 -2.46
N GLY A 256 -2.09 10.20 -2.74
CA GLY A 256 -2.21 11.09 -3.89
C GLY A 256 -2.98 12.38 -3.64
N SER A 257 -3.53 12.59 -2.44
CA SER A 257 -4.07 13.89 -2.05
C SER A 257 -2.96 14.92 -1.82
N SER A 258 -3.27 16.20 -2.08
CA SER A 258 -2.38 17.32 -1.80
C SER A 258 -3.10 18.42 -1.04
N VAL A 259 -2.40 19.17 -0.18
CA VAL A 259 -2.98 20.32 0.53
C VAL A 259 -2.11 21.54 0.28
N THR A 260 -2.69 22.56 -0.35
CA THR A 260 -2.13 23.90 -0.46
C THR A 260 -2.81 24.80 0.56
N PHE A 261 -2.01 25.42 1.42
CA PHE A 261 -2.50 26.29 2.49
C PHE A 261 -2.05 27.73 2.30
N THR A 262 -3.02 28.65 2.21
CA THR A 262 -2.80 30.10 2.11
C THR A 262 -3.33 30.77 3.36
N ASN A 263 -2.44 31.29 4.21
CA ASN A 263 -2.84 32.01 5.42
C ASN A 263 -2.65 33.53 5.27
N ASN A 264 -3.76 34.26 5.14
CA ASN A 264 -3.77 35.72 5.18
C ASN A 264 -4.21 36.28 6.55
N GLY A 265 -4.60 35.39 7.48
CA GLY A 265 -5.04 35.71 8.83
C GLY A 265 -4.05 35.21 9.89
N ARG A 266 -4.58 34.65 10.98
CA ARG A 266 -3.77 34.15 12.11
C ARG A 266 -4.12 32.70 12.44
N ILE A 267 -3.08 31.88 12.66
CA ILE A 267 -3.20 30.55 13.30
C ILE A 267 -2.66 30.68 14.72
N GLN A 268 -3.46 30.31 15.71
CA GLN A 268 -3.11 30.51 17.12
C GLN A 268 -3.46 29.26 17.95
N GLY A 269 -2.45 28.57 18.48
CA GLY A 269 -2.67 27.56 19.53
C GLY A 269 -2.98 28.19 20.89
N GLN A 270 -3.50 27.40 21.84
CA GLN A 270 -3.48 27.80 23.24
C GLN A 270 -2.06 27.57 23.78
N GLY A 271 -1.50 28.60 24.43
CA GLY A 271 -0.20 28.53 25.12
C GLY A 271 -0.31 27.84 26.47
#